data_AF-A0A4Q0ATP4-F1
#
_entry.id   AF-A0A4Q0ATP4-F1
#
_cell.length_a   1.000
_cell.length_b   1.000
_cell.length_c   1.000
_cell.angle_alpha   90.00
_cell.angle_beta   90.00
_cell.angle_gamma   90.00
#
_symmetry.space_group_name_H-M   'P 1'
#
loop_
_entity.id
_entity.type
_entity.pdbx_description
1 polymer ?
#
loop_
_entity_poly.entity_id
_entity_poly.type
_entity_poly.pdbx_seq_one_letter_code
_entity_poly.pdbx_strand_id
1 'polypeptide(L)'
;MRKRRVWSIQHELLEKAKESALAAVKVFNDPLIKFKSESFTVLMIIAWTYLLHSYYRSKRIEYRYHEVKNKRKKFDRTKRGSYKFWELERCLNDKAYPIDNDAKNNLKFLIGLRHEIEHHMTLNLDDFISGRYQACILNFNKYLTCCAIKICFRLKLIA
;
A
#
# COMPACT_ATOMS: atom_id res chain seq x y z
N MET A 1 -6.47 -25.06 21.09
CA MET A 1 -6.91 -24.26 19.92
C MET A 1 -5.73 -23.48 19.32
N ARG A 2 -5.28 -23.82 18.10
CA ARG A 2 -4.14 -23.15 17.44
C ARG A 2 -4.58 -21.75 16.99
N LYS A 3 -4.24 -20.68 17.73
CA LYS A 3 -4.52 -19.28 17.33
C LYS A 3 -4.04 -19.07 15.89
N ARG A 4 -4.96 -18.79 14.97
CA ARG A 4 -4.67 -18.54 13.55
C ARG A 4 -3.89 -17.23 13.41
N ARG A 5 -2.56 -17.26 13.56
CA ARG A 5 -1.68 -16.07 13.42
C ARG A 5 -1.81 -15.36 12.07
N VAL A 6 -2.20 -16.08 11.03
CA VAL A 6 -2.34 -15.54 9.67
C VAL A 6 -3.46 -14.49 9.57
N TRP A 7 -4.59 -14.71 10.24
CA TRP A 7 -5.72 -13.78 10.20
C TRP A 7 -5.41 -12.51 11.00
N SER A 8 -4.75 -12.68 12.15
CA SER A 8 -4.28 -11.56 12.99
C SER A 8 -3.35 -10.62 12.22
N ILE A 9 -2.37 -11.15 11.49
CA ILE A 9 -1.40 -10.31 10.75
C ILE A 9 -2.07 -9.59 9.57
N GLN A 10 -2.97 -10.28 8.86
CA GLN A 10 -3.70 -9.67 7.75
C GLN A 10 -4.57 -8.49 8.22
N HIS A 11 -5.26 -8.67 9.35
CA HIS A 11 -6.09 -7.63 9.98
C HIS A 11 -5.22 -6.46 10.42
N GLU A 12 -4.11 -6.74 11.10
CA GLU A 12 -3.15 -5.73 11.55
C GLU A 12 -2.61 -4.90 10.38
N LEU A 13 -2.27 -5.52 9.24
CA LEU A 13 -1.86 -4.80 8.03
C LEU A 13 -2.97 -3.89 7.50
N LEU A 14 -4.22 -4.34 7.55
CA LEU A 14 -5.36 -3.56 7.08
C LEU A 14 -5.67 -2.38 8.00
N GLU A 15 -5.53 -2.55 9.31
CA GLU A 15 -5.63 -1.44 10.28
C GLU A 15 -4.50 -0.43 10.07
N LYS A 16 -3.25 -0.89 9.94
CA LYS A 16 -2.10 0.00 9.64
C LYS A 16 -2.28 0.75 8.32
N ALA A 17 -2.85 0.11 7.31
CA ALA A 17 -3.17 0.75 6.04
C ALA A 17 -4.18 1.89 6.23
N LYS A 18 -5.25 1.65 7.01
CA LYS A 18 -6.26 2.66 7.35
C LYS A 18 -5.69 3.82 8.15
N GLU A 19 -4.91 3.52 9.18
CA GLU A 19 -4.27 4.53 10.04
C GLU A 19 -3.31 5.40 9.24
N SER A 20 -2.51 4.80 8.35
CA SER A 20 -1.58 5.51 7.48
C SER A 20 -2.32 6.45 6.52
N ALA A 21 -3.41 5.98 5.90
CA ALA A 21 -4.23 6.82 5.03
C ALA A 21 -4.93 7.97 5.79
N LEU A 22 -5.44 7.69 7.00
CA LEU A 22 -6.06 8.70 7.86
C LEU A 22 -5.04 9.77 8.27
N ALA A 23 -3.82 9.36 8.63
CA ALA A 23 -2.73 10.27 8.94
C ALA A 23 -2.37 11.15 7.74
N ALA A 24 -2.33 10.58 6.52
CA ALA A 24 -2.07 11.33 5.30
C ALA A 24 -3.10 12.45 5.09
N VAL A 25 -4.38 12.14 5.22
CA VAL A 25 -5.47 13.11 5.06
C VAL A 25 -5.43 14.19 6.13
N LYS A 26 -5.14 13.82 7.39
CA LYS A 26 -5.00 14.80 8.48
C LYS A 26 -3.86 15.79 8.23
N VAL A 27 -2.69 15.28 7.85
CA VAL A 27 -1.52 16.11 7.55
C VAL A 27 -1.79 17.03 6.36
N PHE A 28 -2.48 16.53 5.32
CA PHE A 28 -2.79 17.33 4.14
C PHE A 28 -3.76 18.49 4.42
N ASN A 29 -4.66 18.31 5.39
CA ASN A 29 -5.67 19.30 5.76
C ASN A 29 -5.20 20.27 6.86
N ASP A 30 -4.02 20.07 7.45
CA ASP A 30 -3.48 20.96 8.47
C ASP A 30 -2.81 22.19 7.82
N PRO A 31 -3.34 23.41 8.02
CA PRO A 31 -2.79 24.62 7.40
C PRO A 31 -1.43 25.03 7.94
N LEU A 32 -0.99 24.49 9.09
CA LEU A 32 0.31 24.80 9.68
C LEU A 32 1.45 24.01 9.03
N ILE A 33 1.14 22.91 8.36
CA ILE A 33 2.12 22.02 7.76
C ILE A 33 2.48 22.50 6.35
N LYS A 34 3.75 22.89 6.18
CA LYS A 34 4.29 23.34 4.88
C LYS A 34 4.68 22.18 3.94
N PHE A 35 5.04 21.02 4.49
CA PHE A 35 5.50 19.83 3.74
C PHE A 35 4.36 18.80 3.53
N LYS A 36 3.17 19.31 3.22
CA LYS A 36 1.92 18.52 3.19
C LYS A 36 1.90 17.52 2.04
N SER A 37 2.40 17.90 0.86
CA SER A 37 2.40 17.08 -0.35
C SER A 37 3.35 15.88 -0.24
N GLU A 38 4.54 16.12 0.31
CA GLU A 38 5.56 15.12 0.56
C GLU A 38 5.06 14.10 1.60
N SER A 39 4.54 14.60 2.72
CA SER A 39 3.97 13.76 3.78
C SER A 39 2.83 12.91 3.26
N PHE A 40 1.91 13.53 2.53
CA PHE A 40 0.76 12.84 1.95
C PHE A 40 1.22 11.72 1.03
N THR A 41 2.15 12.01 0.12
CA THR A 41 2.66 11.04 -0.87
C THR A 41 3.30 9.84 -0.18
N VAL A 42 4.19 10.07 0.80
CA VAL A 42 4.86 8.98 1.54
C VAL A 42 3.85 8.13 2.31
N LEU A 43 2.95 8.76 3.06
CA LEU A 43 1.96 8.06 3.88
C LEU A 43 0.97 7.26 3.02
N MET A 44 0.54 7.81 1.88
CA MET A 44 -0.33 7.08 0.96
C MET A 44 0.37 5.90 0.29
N ILE A 45 1.64 6.02 -0.08
CA ILE A 45 2.41 4.88 -0.63
C ILE A 45 2.49 3.74 0.42
N ILE A 46 2.73 4.07 1.68
CA ILE A 46 2.74 3.09 2.79
C ILE A 46 1.35 2.45 2.95
N ALA A 47 0.29 3.26 2.97
CA ALA A 47 -1.09 2.78 3.10
C ALA A 47 -1.45 1.77 2.00
N TRP A 48 -1.17 2.10 0.74
CA TRP A 48 -1.42 1.22 -0.40
C TRP A 48 -0.56 -0.05 -0.37
N THR A 49 0.70 0.05 0.06
CA THR A 49 1.58 -1.12 0.23
C THR A 49 0.98 -2.12 1.22
N TYR A 50 0.54 -1.63 2.40
CA TYR A 50 -0.07 -2.50 3.41
C TYR A 50 -1.42 -3.08 2.98
N LEU A 51 -2.23 -2.31 2.26
CA LEU A 51 -3.48 -2.81 1.67
C LEU A 51 -3.21 -3.98 0.71
N LEU A 52 -2.23 -3.84 -0.19
CA LEU A 52 -1.85 -4.89 -1.13
C LEU A 52 -1.20 -6.10 -0.44
N HIS A 53 -0.34 -5.88 0.57
CA HIS A 53 0.22 -6.98 1.36
C HIS A 53 -0.86 -7.77 2.09
N SER A 54 -1.87 -7.08 2.66
CA SER A 54 -3.04 -7.72 3.25
C SER A 54 -3.80 -8.56 2.23
N TYR A 55 -4.00 -8.04 1.01
CA TYR A 55 -4.60 -8.77 -0.09
C TYR A 55 -3.79 -10.01 -0.50
N TYR A 56 -2.49 -9.87 -0.75
CA TYR A 56 -1.62 -11.00 -1.11
C TYR A 56 -1.61 -12.07 -0.02
N ARG A 57 -1.61 -11.67 1.25
CA ARG A 57 -1.72 -12.59 2.38
C ARG A 57 -3.04 -13.36 2.35
N SER A 58 -4.16 -12.69 2.06
CA SER A 58 -5.49 -13.32 1.94
C SER A 58 -5.56 -14.36 0.81
N LYS A 59 -4.82 -14.12 -0.28
CA LYS A 59 -4.72 -14.98 -1.46
C LYS A 59 -3.60 -16.00 -1.40
N ARG A 60 -2.81 -16.01 -0.31
CA ARG A 60 -1.60 -16.84 -0.14
C ARG A 60 -0.56 -16.64 -1.25
N ILE A 61 -0.48 -15.43 -1.80
CA ILE A 61 0.55 -15.03 -2.76
C ILE A 61 1.82 -14.69 -1.98
N GLU A 62 2.97 -15.17 -2.47
CA GLU A 62 4.27 -14.87 -1.87
C GLU A 62 4.80 -13.53 -2.38
N TYR A 63 4.83 -12.52 -1.52
CA TYR A 63 5.23 -11.15 -1.83
C TYR A 63 6.58 -10.77 -1.19
N ARG A 64 7.38 -11.76 -0.77
CA ARG A 64 8.78 -11.56 -0.35
C ARG A 64 9.70 -11.65 -1.55
N TYR A 65 10.73 -10.81 -1.56
CA TYR A 65 11.83 -10.94 -2.52
C TYR A 65 12.52 -12.28 -2.31
N HIS A 66 12.71 -13.01 -3.41
CA HIS A 66 13.40 -14.28 -3.42
C HIS A 66 14.07 -14.51 -4.76
N GLU A 67 15.24 -15.15 -4.69
CA GLU A 67 15.92 -15.72 -5.85
C GLU A 67 15.65 -17.22 -5.91
N VAL A 68 15.49 -17.76 -7.11
CA VAL A 68 15.43 -19.21 -7.30
C VAL A 68 16.84 -19.69 -7.66
N LYS A 69 17.49 -20.39 -6.72
CA LYS A 69 18.80 -21.05 -6.95
C LYS A 69 18.62 -22.55 -6.74
N ASN A 70 19.04 -23.37 -7.70
CA ASN A 70 18.96 -24.83 -7.66
C ASN A 70 17.58 -25.36 -7.24
N LYS A 71 16.50 -24.85 -7.88
CA LYS A 71 15.10 -25.21 -7.60
C LYS A 71 14.61 -24.89 -6.16
N ARG A 72 15.39 -24.16 -5.36
CA ARG A 72 15.00 -23.71 -4.01
C ARG A 72 14.87 -22.18 -3.97
N LYS A 73 13.85 -21.70 -3.25
CA LYS A 73 13.64 -20.27 -3.03
C LYS A 73 14.56 -19.78 -1.91
N LYS A 74 15.51 -18.91 -2.25
CA LYS A 74 16.34 -18.18 -1.28
C LYS A 74 15.71 -16.80 -1.09
N PHE A 75 15.20 -16.52 0.10
CA PHE A 75 14.56 -15.24 0.40
C PHE A 75 15.60 -14.18 0.73
N ASP A 76 15.37 -12.98 0.22
CA ASP A 76 16.20 -11.83 0.51
C ASP A 76 15.90 -11.30 1.91
N ARG A 77 16.96 -10.84 2.57
CA ARG A 77 16.90 -10.29 3.91
C ARG A 77 17.50 -8.90 3.92
N THR A 78 16.98 -8.04 4.79
CA THR A 78 17.59 -6.76 5.12
C THR A 78 18.93 -6.98 5.83
N LYS A 79 19.76 -5.93 5.91
CA LYS A 79 21.03 -5.98 6.67
C LYS A 79 20.83 -6.43 8.13
N ARG A 80 19.64 -6.21 8.69
CA ARG A 80 19.24 -6.61 10.05
C ARG A 80 18.58 -8.01 10.11
N GLY A 81 18.63 -8.79 9.03
CA GLY A 81 18.17 -10.19 8.99
C GLY A 81 16.67 -10.41 8.81
N SER A 82 15.86 -9.35 8.71
CA SER A 82 14.41 -9.46 8.46
C SER A 82 14.12 -9.71 6.98
N TYR A 83 13.03 -10.40 6.64
CA TYR A 83 12.65 -10.62 5.24
C TYR A 83 12.36 -9.31 4.51
N LYS A 84 12.83 -9.20 3.27
CA LYS A 84 12.49 -8.07 2.39
C LYS A 84 11.15 -8.35 1.68
N PHE A 85 10.19 -7.45 1.86
CA PHE A 85 8.88 -7.51 1.20
C PHE A 85 8.85 -6.55 0.01
N TRP A 86 8.00 -6.84 -0.98
CA TRP A 86 7.83 -6.01 -2.17
C TRP A 86 7.41 -4.57 -1.84
N GLU A 87 8.03 -3.61 -2.52
CA GLU A 87 7.56 -2.22 -2.56
C GLU A 87 6.30 -2.06 -3.41
N LEU A 88 5.60 -0.94 -3.26
CA LEU A 88 4.36 -0.65 -3.99
C LEU A 88 4.54 -0.81 -5.51
N GLU A 89 5.62 -0.25 -6.07
CA GLU A 89 5.89 -0.32 -7.49
C GLU A 89 5.99 -1.77 -8.00
N ARG A 90 6.72 -2.62 -7.27
CA ARG A 90 6.81 -4.05 -7.57
C ARG A 90 5.44 -4.73 -7.47
N CYS A 91 4.65 -4.37 -6.46
CA CYS A 91 3.29 -4.89 -6.28
C CYS A 91 2.36 -4.52 -7.45
N LEU A 92 2.50 -3.33 -8.03
CA LEU A 92 1.68 -2.87 -9.16
C LEU A 92 2.10 -3.49 -10.50
N ASN A 93 3.35 -3.92 -10.62
CA ASN A 93 3.88 -4.55 -11.83
C ASN A 93 3.73 -6.08 -11.84
N ASP A 94 3.31 -6.69 -10.73
CA ASP A 94 3.00 -8.12 -10.66
C ASP A 94 1.69 -8.45 -11.41
N LYS A 95 1.51 -9.69 -11.87
CA LYS A 95 0.29 -10.11 -12.60
C LYS A 95 -0.91 -10.32 -11.67
N ALA A 96 -0.69 -10.56 -10.39
CA ALA A 96 -1.74 -10.84 -9.41
C ALA A 96 -2.31 -9.57 -8.74
N TYR A 97 -2.07 -8.40 -9.32
CA TYR A 97 -2.55 -7.12 -8.78
C TYR A 97 -4.08 -6.99 -8.90
N PRO A 98 -4.80 -6.61 -7.83
CA PRO A 98 -6.27 -6.56 -7.82
C PRO A 98 -6.87 -5.21 -8.25
N ILE A 99 -6.05 -4.28 -8.74
CA ILE A 99 -6.40 -2.87 -8.95
C ILE A 99 -6.63 -2.60 -10.44
N ASP A 100 -7.61 -1.76 -10.77
CA ASP A 100 -7.90 -1.27 -12.12
C ASP A 100 -6.76 -0.39 -12.69
N ASN A 101 -6.74 -0.23 -14.01
CA ASN A 101 -5.66 0.48 -14.68
C ASN A 101 -5.62 1.98 -14.34
N ASP A 102 -6.77 2.62 -14.09
CA ASP A 102 -6.83 4.04 -13.78
C ASP A 102 -6.24 4.32 -12.39
N ALA A 103 -6.65 3.51 -11.40
CA ALA A 103 -6.08 3.55 -10.07
C ALA A 103 -4.58 3.21 -10.07
N LYS A 104 -4.14 2.26 -10.91
CA LYS A 104 -2.72 1.97 -11.10
C LYS A 104 -1.95 3.16 -11.68
N ASN A 105 -2.50 3.86 -12.67
CA ASN A 105 -1.87 5.05 -13.23
C ASN A 105 -1.76 6.19 -12.20
N ASN A 106 -2.80 6.40 -11.39
CA ASN A 106 -2.76 7.35 -10.27
C ASN A 106 -1.65 7.00 -9.25
N LEU A 107 -1.48 5.72 -8.93
CA LEU A 107 -0.42 5.27 -8.02
C LEU A 107 0.98 5.39 -8.62
N LYS A 108 1.15 5.07 -9.90
CA LYS A 108 2.42 5.27 -10.61
C LYS A 108 2.82 6.74 -10.64
N PHE A 109 1.85 7.63 -10.82
CA PHE A 109 2.09 9.07 -10.70
C PHE A 109 2.60 9.44 -9.30
N LEU A 110 1.99 8.93 -8.23
CA LEU A 110 2.47 9.21 -6.86
C LEU A 110 3.86 8.65 -6.58
N ILE A 111 4.20 7.48 -7.13
CA ILE A 111 5.54 6.90 -7.02
C ILE A 111 6.55 7.78 -7.77
N GLY A 112 6.22 8.21 -8.98
CA GLY A 112 7.04 9.17 -9.74
C GLY A 112 7.23 10.48 -8.98
N LEU A 113 6.15 11.03 -8.44
CA LEU A 113 6.18 12.23 -7.62
C LEU A 113 7.07 12.06 -6.37
N ARG A 114 7.07 10.89 -5.73
CA ARG A 114 7.99 10.60 -4.62
C ARG A 114 9.46 10.72 -5.06
N HIS A 115 9.81 10.16 -6.23
CA HIS A 115 11.17 10.25 -6.76
C HIS A 115 11.55 11.69 -7.10
N GLU A 116 10.63 12.45 -7.70
CA GLU A 116 10.86 13.87 -8.00
C GLU A 116 11.04 14.69 -6.74
N ILE A 117 10.22 14.50 -5.70
CA ILE A 117 10.37 15.18 -4.40
C ILE A 117 11.71 14.81 -3.73
N GLU A 118 12.12 13.55 -3.81
CA GLU A 118 13.37 13.05 -3.22
C GLU A 118 14.61 13.62 -3.92
N HIS A 119 14.54 13.86 -5.22
CA HIS A 119 15.67 14.34 -6.04
C HIS A 119 15.65 15.84 -6.38
N HIS A 120 14.48 16.49 -6.35
CA HIS A 120 14.28 17.90 -6.72
C HIS A 120 13.42 18.62 -5.68
N MET A 121 13.99 19.66 -5.05
CA MET A 121 13.22 20.63 -4.26
C MET A 121 12.26 21.38 -5.19
N THR A 122 11.01 20.92 -5.26
CA THR A 122 9.99 21.51 -6.12
C THR A 122 9.18 22.54 -5.33
N LEU A 123 9.37 23.81 -5.68
CA LEU A 123 8.57 24.92 -5.16
C LEU A 123 7.30 25.03 -6.02
N ASN A 124 6.13 24.94 -5.37
CA ASN A 124 4.79 25.24 -5.92
C ASN A 124 4.15 24.22 -6.89
N LEU A 125 4.01 22.96 -6.47
CA LEU A 125 3.24 21.93 -7.20
C LEU A 125 1.87 21.63 -6.58
N ASP A 126 1.51 22.27 -5.46
CA ASP A 126 0.39 21.86 -4.61
C ASP A 126 -1.00 21.98 -5.26
N ASP A 127 -1.28 23.06 -5.99
CA ASP A 127 -2.63 23.32 -6.50
C ASP A 127 -3.03 22.34 -7.61
N PHE A 128 -2.10 21.99 -8.50
CA PHE A 128 -2.34 21.07 -9.61
C PHE A 128 -2.42 19.60 -9.17
N ILE A 129 -1.80 19.25 -8.04
CA ILE A 129 -1.75 17.86 -7.56
C ILE A 129 -2.97 17.50 -6.69
N SER A 130 -3.62 18.49 -6.07
CA SER A 130 -4.77 18.31 -5.17
C SER A 130 -5.84 17.34 -5.72
N GLY A 131 -6.21 17.48 -7.00
CA GLY A 131 -7.17 16.60 -7.66
C GLY A 131 -6.71 15.14 -7.78
N ARG A 132 -5.40 14.90 -7.99
CA ARG A 132 -4.82 13.55 -8.03
C ARG A 132 -4.74 12.91 -6.64
N TYR A 133 -4.48 13.70 -5.60
CA TYR A 133 -4.55 13.23 -4.22
C TYR A 133 -5.96 12.81 -3.83
N GLN A 134 -6.97 13.62 -4.17
CA GLN A 134 -8.37 13.28 -3.97
C GLN A 134 -8.75 11.98 -4.71
N ALA A 135 -8.37 11.86 -5.99
CA ALA A 135 -8.59 10.63 -6.75
C ALA A 135 -7.91 9.41 -6.10
N CYS A 136 -6.70 9.58 -5.57
CA CYS A 136 -6.01 8.51 -4.85
C CYS A 136 -6.76 8.07 -3.58
N ILE A 137 -7.28 9.01 -2.79
CA ILE A 137 -8.07 8.72 -1.58
C ILE A 137 -9.36 7.97 -1.94
N LEU A 138 -10.08 8.43 -2.97
CA LEU A 138 -11.30 7.79 -3.45
C LEU A 138 -11.03 6.36 -3.92
N ASN A 139 -9.97 6.16 -4.69
CA ASN A 139 -9.52 4.83 -5.10
C ASN A 139 -9.18 3.98 -3.89
N PHE A 140 -8.42 4.51 -2.92
CA PHE A 140 -8.03 3.76 -1.73
C PHE A 140 -9.27 3.29 -0.96
N ASN A 141 -10.24 4.18 -0.73
CA ASN A 141 -11.46 3.86 -0.02
C ASN A 141 -12.30 2.79 -0.75
N LYS A 142 -12.39 2.88 -2.08
CA LYS A 142 -13.05 1.87 -2.92
C LYS A 142 -12.42 0.48 -2.72
N TYR A 143 -11.09 0.38 -2.77
CA TYR A 143 -10.38 -0.89 -2.63
C TYR A 143 -10.33 -1.41 -1.19
N LEU A 144 -10.26 -0.52 -0.21
CA LEU A 144 -10.36 -0.85 1.20
C LEU A 144 -11.71 -1.52 1.50
N THR A 145 -12.80 -0.92 1.01
CA THR A 145 -14.16 -1.43 1.19
C THR A 145 -14.36 -2.76 0.45
N CYS A 146 -13.93 -2.86 -0.81
CA CYS A 146 -14.04 -4.10 -1.59
C CYS A 146 -13.24 -5.26 -1.00
N CYS A 147 -12.00 -5.00 -0.55
CA CYS A 147 -11.19 -6.01 0.12
C CYS A 147 -11.79 -6.39 1.48
N ALA A 148 -12.18 -5.42 2.31
CA ALA A 148 -12.77 -5.68 3.62
C ALA A 148 -14.07 -6.48 3.54
N ILE A 149 -14.97 -6.16 2.59
CA ILE A 149 -16.25 -6.87 2.41
C ILE A 149 -16.03 -8.30 1.91
N LYS A 150 -15.13 -8.54 0.94
CA LYS A 150 -14.80 -9.90 0.49
C LYS A 150 -14.13 -10.74 1.59
N ILE A 151 -13.43 -10.10 2.53
CA ILE A 151 -12.83 -10.76 3.70
C ILE A 151 -13.90 -11.10 4.75
N CYS A 152 -14.87 -10.21 4.98
CA CYS A 152 -15.93 -10.39 5.98
C CYS A 152 -17.00 -11.40 5.54
N PHE A 153 -17.36 -11.45 4.25
CA PHE A 153 -18.38 -12.39 3.76
C PHE A 153 -17.99 -13.87 3.82
N ARG A 154 -16.68 -14.20 3.90
CA ARG A 154 -16.24 -15.59 4.06
C ARG A 154 -16.42 -16.14 5.47
N LEU A 155 -16.86 -15.31 6.43
CA LEU A 155 -17.19 -15.70 7.81
C LEU A 155 -18.69 -16.04 8.01
N LYS A 156 -19.57 -15.81 7.03
CA LYS A 156 -21.02 -16.12 7.15
C LYS A 156 -21.49 -17.35 6.36
N LEU A 157 -20.57 -18.13 5.76
CA LEU A 157 -20.91 -19.33 4.98
C LEU A 157 -20.35 -20.64 5.57
N ILE A 158 -19.88 -20.63 6.83
CA ILE A 158 -19.41 -21.83 7.54
C ILE A 158 -19.85 -21.83 9.01
N ALA A 159 -21.05 -21.34 9.29
CA ALA A 159 -21.71 -21.52 10.59
C ALA A 159 -23.13 -22.01 10.33
#